data_AF-A0AAI9UCC2-F1
#
_entry.id   AF-A0AAI9UCC2-F1
#
_cell.length_a   1.000
_cell.length_b   1.000
_cell.length_c   1.000
_cell.angle_alpha   90.00
_cell.angle_beta   90.00
_cell.angle_gamma   90.00
#
_symmetry.space_group_name_H-M   'P 1'
#
loop_
_entity.id
_entity.type
_entity.pdbx_description
1 polymer ?
#
loop_
_entity_poly.entity_id
_entity_poly.type
_entity_poly.pdbx_seq_one_letter_code
_entity_poly.pdbx_strand_id
1 'polypeptide(L)'
;VNFNFLVWFFLLGATSVYASTCTVEPRSNFDSRFDSSFAKQAKQQCRSAGGNSKGGNSVRQVCDFRGDPPRSLQRTSRIQVSSNGRSTNVNVRWNCRR
;
A
#
# COMPACT_ATOMS: atom_id res chain seq x y z
N VAL A 1 -40.95 -29.39 -24.74
CA VAL A 1 -40.74 -29.29 -23.28
C VAL A 1 -39.33 -28.78 -23.06
N ASN A 2 -39.22 -27.69 -22.33
CA ASN A 2 -38.09 -26.75 -22.32
C ASN A 2 -36.92 -27.30 -21.48
N PHE A 3 -35.71 -27.30 -22.04
CA PHE A 3 -34.46 -27.67 -21.39
C PHE A 3 -34.19 -26.74 -20.20
N ASN A 4 -33.93 -27.26 -19.00
CA ASN A 4 -33.56 -26.42 -17.87
C ASN A 4 -32.43 -27.01 -17.01
N PHE A 5 -31.22 -26.53 -17.32
CA PHE A 5 -30.15 -26.13 -16.41
C PHE A 5 -29.91 -26.96 -15.15
N LEU A 6 -29.18 -28.07 -15.32
CA LEU A 6 -28.32 -28.64 -14.27
C LEU A 6 -26.85 -28.55 -14.71
N VAL A 7 -26.41 -27.35 -15.08
CA VAL A 7 -24.98 -27.05 -15.18
C VAL A 7 -24.57 -26.46 -13.83
N TRP A 8 -24.13 -27.37 -12.98
CA TRP A 8 -23.30 -27.19 -11.80
C TRP A 8 -22.58 -25.83 -11.73
N PHE A 9 -22.93 -25.07 -10.71
CA PHE A 9 -22.29 -23.83 -10.27
C PHE A 9 -20.81 -24.05 -9.86
N PHE A 10 -19.92 -24.32 -10.82
CA PHE A 10 -18.47 -24.21 -10.64
C PHE A 10 -17.96 -22.81 -11.03
N LEU A 11 -18.62 -21.76 -10.54
CA LEU A 11 -18.21 -20.37 -10.75
C LEU A 11 -18.14 -19.57 -9.44
N LEU A 12 -17.79 -20.23 -8.34
CA LEU A 12 -17.32 -19.58 -7.12
C LEU A 12 -15.89 -20.04 -6.87
N GLY A 13 -14.90 -19.22 -7.21
CA GLY A 13 -13.55 -19.49 -6.73
C GLY A 13 -12.39 -18.91 -7.51
N ALA A 14 -12.61 -18.27 -8.64
CA ALA A 14 -11.59 -17.46 -9.30
C ALA A 14 -12.06 -16.01 -9.36
N THR A 15 -12.29 -15.39 -8.20
CA THR A 15 -11.98 -13.97 -8.11
C THR A 15 -10.49 -13.91 -8.41
N SER A 16 -10.12 -13.51 -9.62
CA SER A 16 -8.78 -13.05 -9.90
C SER A 16 -8.47 -12.03 -8.81
N VAL A 17 -7.71 -12.44 -7.80
CA VAL A 17 -7.27 -11.55 -6.74
C VAL A 17 -6.27 -10.63 -7.43
N TYR A 18 -6.78 -9.53 -7.99
CA TYR A 18 -6.00 -8.47 -8.60
C TYR A 18 -5.05 -7.95 -7.54
N ALA A 19 -3.80 -8.40 -7.55
CA ALA A 19 -2.82 -7.98 -6.59
C ALA A 19 -2.22 -6.67 -7.09
N SER A 20 -2.56 -5.55 -6.45
CA SER A 20 -1.94 -4.26 -6.78
C SER A 20 -0.80 -3.98 -5.81
N THR A 21 0.35 -3.54 -6.31
CA THR A 21 1.50 -3.20 -5.48
C THR A 21 1.70 -1.69 -5.47
N CYS A 22 1.64 -1.09 -4.28
CA CYS A 22 1.99 0.31 -4.06
C CYS A 22 3.35 0.44 -3.40
N THR A 23 4.18 1.31 -3.96
CA THR A 23 5.45 1.71 -3.36
C THR A 23 5.32 3.12 -2.81
N VAL A 24 5.72 3.37 -1.57
CA VAL A 24 5.84 4.73 -1.02
C VAL A 24 7.28 5.20 -1.03
N GLU A 25 7.48 6.41 -1.54
CA GLU A 25 8.78 7.07 -1.59
C GLU A 25 8.63 8.52 -1.08
N PRO A 26 9.58 9.03 -0.28
CA PRO A 26 9.59 10.42 0.14
C PRO A 26 10.03 11.32 -1.03
N ARG A 27 9.51 12.54 -1.09
CA ARG A 27 9.96 13.53 -2.09
C ARG A 27 11.36 14.05 -1.74
N SER A 28 12.12 14.43 -2.77
CA SER A 28 13.51 14.95 -2.69
C SER A 28 13.69 15.88 -1.48
N ASN A 29 14.71 15.62 -0.65
CA ASN A 29 14.98 16.16 0.70
C ASN A 29 14.59 15.26 1.90
N PHE A 30 14.51 13.95 1.72
CA PHE A 30 14.37 13.03 2.85
C PHE A 30 15.71 12.81 3.54
N ASP A 31 15.73 13.03 4.85
CA ASP A 31 16.90 12.83 5.67
C ASP A 31 16.90 11.41 6.26
N SER A 32 17.98 10.68 6.03
CA SER A 32 18.11 9.27 6.43
C SER A 32 18.01 9.06 7.93
N ARG A 33 18.18 10.10 8.77
CA ARG A 33 17.93 10.00 10.21
C ARG A 33 16.49 9.60 10.54
N PHE A 34 15.54 9.86 9.63
CA PHE A 34 14.12 9.54 9.81
C PHE A 34 13.70 8.21 9.18
N ASP A 35 14.62 7.47 8.57
CA ASP A 35 14.42 6.18 7.89
C ASP A 35 13.55 5.20 8.67
N SER A 36 13.89 4.95 9.94
CA SER A 36 13.19 3.99 10.80
C SER A 36 11.76 4.43 11.11
N SER A 37 11.59 5.71 11.39
CA SER A 37 10.30 6.34 11.68
C SER A 37 9.40 6.35 10.46
N PHE A 38 9.97 6.71 9.30
CA PHE A 38 9.31 6.66 8.01
C PHE A 38 8.85 5.24 7.68
N ALA A 39 9.72 4.24 7.79
CA ALA A 39 9.38 2.86 7.50
C ALA A 39 8.24 2.36 8.41
N LYS A 40 8.26 2.72 9.70
CA LYS A 40 7.19 2.39 10.64
C LYS A 40 5.86 3.03 10.24
N GLN A 41 5.86 4.33 9.94
CA GLN A 41 4.65 5.07 9.55
C GLN A 41 4.09 4.58 8.20
N ALA A 42 4.95 4.35 7.22
CA ALA A 42 4.58 3.78 5.92
C ALA A 42 3.94 2.39 6.06
N LYS A 43 4.53 1.51 6.90
CA LYS A 43 3.95 0.20 7.21
C LYS A 43 2.59 0.32 7.90
N GLN A 44 2.46 1.25 8.83
CA GLN A 44 1.20 1.50 9.50
C GLN A 44 0.13 1.98 8.52
N GLN A 45 0.43 2.97 7.67
CA GLN A 45 -0.50 3.44 6.63
C GLN A 45 -0.90 2.32 5.67
N CYS A 46 0.06 1.50 5.24
CA CYS A 46 -0.20 0.33 4.41
C CYS A 46 -1.22 -0.63 5.04
N ARG A 47 -1.00 -0.99 6.32
CA ARG A 47 -1.90 -1.90 7.06
C ARG A 47 -3.27 -1.27 7.32
N SER A 48 -3.31 0.00 7.71
CA SER A 48 -4.56 0.74 7.90
C SER A 48 -5.38 0.87 6.61
N ALA A 49 -4.71 0.87 5.46
CA ALA A 49 -5.33 0.88 4.15
C ALA A 49 -5.82 -0.52 3.68
N GLY A 50 -5.62 -1.57 4.49
CA GLY A 50 -5.98 -2.95 4.15
C GLY A 50 -4.94 -3.68 3.29
N GLY A 51 -3.75 -3.10 3.12
CA GLY A 51 -2.64 -3.70 2.40
C GLY A 51 -1.70 -4.50 3.30
N ASN A 52 -0.94 -5.40 2.70
CA ASN A 52 0.12 -6.13 3.34
C ASN A 52 1.48 -5.47 3.05
N SER A 53 2.17 -5.03 4.10
CA SER A 53 3.48 -4.40 3.95
C SER A 53 4.53 -5.46 3.58
N LYS A 54 5.04 -5.42 2.36
CA LYS A 54 6.25 -6.16 1.99
C LYS A 54 7.46 -5.34 2.40
N GLY A 55 8.44 -6.00 3.01
CA GLY A 55 9.69 -5.34 3.41
C GLY A 55 10.27 -4.55 2.24
N GLY A 56 10.68 -3.32 2.52
CA GLY A 56 11.37 -2.47 1.56
C GLY A 56 12.53 -1.74 2.24
N ASN A 57 13.37 -1.08 1.45
CA ASN A 57 14.50 -0.29 1.95
C ASN A 57 13.98 0.91 2.76
N SER A 58 14.79 1.45 3.67
CA SER A 58 14.38 2.50 4.60
C SER A 58 13.58 3.65 3.98
N VAL A 59 13.94 4.08 2.77
CA VAL A 59 13.30 5.17 2.03
C VAL A 59 12.22 4.72 1.03
N ARG A 60 12.01 3.41 0.88
CA ARG A 60 11.09 2.83 -0.09
C ARG A 60 10.36 1.63 0.51
N GLN A 61 9.12 1.81 0.93
CA GLN A 61 8.30 0.71 1.47
C GLN A 61 7.30 0.21 0.43
N VAL A 62 7.08 -1.11 0.40
CA VAL A 62 6.17 -1.75 -0.55
C VAL A 62 4.93 -2.24 0.19
N CYS A 63 3.76 -2.05 -0.41
CA CYS A 63 2.48 -2.42 0.14
C CYS A 63 1.64 -3.11 -0.92
N ASP A 64 1.30 -4.37 -0.70
CA ASP A 64 0.47 -5.15 -1.61
C ASP A 64 -0.99 -5.12 -1.16
N PHE A 65 -1.89 -4.93 -2.11
CA PHE A 65 -3.33 -4.95 -1.90
C PHE A 65 -3.93 -6.17 -2.56
N ARG A 66 -4.84 -6.85 -1.87
CA ARG A 66 -5.73 -7.86 -2.47
C ARG A 66 -6.90 -7.13 -3.11
N GLY A 67 -6.69 -6.57 -4.30
CA GLY A 67 -7.65 -5.74 -5.03
C GLY A 67 -7.05 -4.40 -5.45
N ASP A 68 -7.92 -3.44 -5.73
CA ASP A 68 -7.53 -2.06 -6.01
C ASP A 68 -7.03 -1.34 -4.73
N PRO A 69 -5.93 -0.59 -4.82
CA PRO A 69 -5.44 0.18 -3.68
C PRO A 69 -6.38 1.38 -3.44
N PRO A 70 -6.56 1.79 -2.18
CA PRO A 70 -7.46 2.88 -1.87
C PRO A 70 -6.97 4.20 -2.49
N ARG A 71 -7.90 4.98 -3.03
CA ARG A 71 -7.63 6.28 -3.67
C ARG A 71 -6.91 7.27 -2.74
N SER A 72 -7.00 7.09 -1.43
CA SER A 72 -6.29 7.89 -0.44
C SER A 72 -4.77 7.75 -0.52
N LEU A 73 -4.26 6.59 -0.92
CA LEU A 73 -2.82 6.37 -1.11
C LEU A 73 -2.32 6.97 -2.41
N GLN A 74 -3.13 6.96 -3.48
CA GLN A 74 -2.76 7.52 -4.78
C GLN A 74 -2.51 9.05 -4.76
N ARG A 75 -2.85 9.73 -3.65
CA ARG A 75 -2.57 11.15 -3.45
C ARG A 75 -1.24 11.35 -2.72
N THR A 76 -0.58 12.48 -2.97
CA THR A 76 0.54 12.91 -2.12
C THR A 76 0.02 13.10 -0.70
N SER A 77 0.59 12.37 0.25
CA SER A 77 0.25 12.47 1.66
C SER A 77 1.44 13.00 2.46
N ARG A 78 1.17 13.55 3.64
CA ARG A 78 2.22 13.97 4.58
C ARG A 78 2.31 12.93 5.67
N ILE A 79 3.52 12.47 5.92
CA ILE A 79 3.82 11.59 7.05
C ILE A 79 4.66 12.38 8.04
N GLN A 80 4.21 12.43 9.28
CA GLN A 80 5.02 12.95 10.37
C GLN A 80 6.04 11.87 10.76
N VAL A 81 7.31 12.21 10.67
CA VAL A 81 8.41 11.34 11.08
C VAL A 81 9.16 12.00 12.24
N SER A 82 9.66 11.18 13.15
CA SER A 82 10.37 11.64 14.34
C SER A 82 11.62 10.81 14.58
N SER A 83 12.73 11.47 14.88
CA SER A 83 14.03 10.86 15.19
C SER A 83 14.80 11.73 16.17
N ASN A 84 15.36 11.14 17.23
CA ASN A 84 16.18 11.82 18.24
C ASN A 84 15.56 13.12 18.76
N GLY A 85 14.26 13.09 19.10
CA GLY A 85 13.52 14.25 19.65
C GLY A 85 13.16 15.33 18.63
N ARG A 86 13.50 15.17 17.34
CA ARG A 86 13.09 16.07 16.26
C ARG A 86 11.97 15.43 15.46
N SER A 87 10.92 16.21 15.18
CA SER A 87 9.79 15.78 14.36
C SER A 87 9.68 16.66 13.13
N THR A 88 9.45 16.05 11.96
CA THR A 88 9.26 16.78 10.70
C THR A 88 8.17 16.11 9.86
N ASN A 89 7.56 16.89 8.97
CA ASN A 89 6.56 16.39 8.03
C ASN A 89 7.21 16.14 6.68
N VAL A 90 7.17 14.90 6.23
CA VAL A 90 7.71 14.48 4.93
C VAL A 90 6.56 14.28 3.97
N ASN A 91 6.64 14.93 2.81
CA ASN A 91 5.72 14.64 1.71
C ASN A 91 6.11 13.31 1.08
N VAL A 92 5.15 12.40 0.99
CA VAL A 92 5.33 11.08 0.41
C VAL A 92 4.41 10.90 -0.77
N ARG A 93 4.83 10.08 -1.72
CA ARG A 93 4.03 9.69 -2.87
C ARG A 93 3.92 8.18 -2.87
N TRP A 94 2.70 7.66 -2.91
CA TRP A 94 2.49 6.26 -3.24
C TRP A 94 2.35 6.12 -4.75
N ASN A 95 3.18 5.26 -5.32
CA ASN A 95 3.10 4.82 -6.69
C ASN A 95 2.51 3.41 -6.71
N CYS A 96 1.23 3.33 -7.05
CA CYS A 96 0.51 2.07 -7.15
C CYS A 96 0.56 1.56 -8.60
N ARG A 97 1.04 0.33 -8.76
CA ARG A 97 1.01 -0.43 -10.01
C ARG A 97 0.01 -1.57 -9.87
N ARG A 98 -0.75 -1.81 -10.93
CA ARG A 98 -1.58 -3.01 -11.10
C ARG A 98 -0.78 -4.06 -11.85
#